data_AF-A0A932RIU5-F1
#
_entry.id   AF-A0A932RIU5-F1
#
_cell.length_a   1.000
_cell.length_b   1.000
_cell.length_c   1.000
_cell.angle_alpha   90.00
_cell.angle_beta   90.00
_cell.angle_gamma   90.00
#
_symmetry.space_group_name_H-M   'P 1'
#
loop_
_entity.id
_entity.type
_entity.pdbx_description
1 polymer ?
#
loop_
_entity_poly.entity_id
_entity_poly.type
_entity_poly.pdbx_seq_one_letter_code
_entity_poly.pdbx_strand_id
1 'polypeptide(L)'
;IVDSYGGTGRHGGGAFSGKDPSKVDRSAAYMGRYVAKNVVAAGLADKCEVQFAYAIGFPEPVSVLVETFGTGQVPHEAIEKAVLEIFSFKPANIIKLLNLLRPIHSKTTNYGHFGKTGDLDTATLDAFIQASADREARGSTPHYEVGWNDCRSYTIEGLSRAGVGSYAARLQVLCSELL
;
A
#
# COMPACT_ATOMS: atom_id res chain seq x y z
N ILE A 1 -7.46 14.54 -11.33
CA ILE A 1 -7.75 15.47 -10.20
C ILE A 1 -9.07 15.11 -9.52
N VAL A 2 -10.21 15.18 -10.21
CA VAL A 2 -11.53 14.74 -9.66
C VAL A 2 -11.47 13.27 -9.23
N ASP A 3 -10.84 12.41 -10.04
CA ASP A 3 -10.74 10.97 -9.76
C ASP A 3 -9.86 10.61 -8.56
N SER A 4 -9.11 11.56 -8.00
CA SER A 4 -8.09 11.29 -6.98
C SER A 4 -8.27 12.17 -5.75
N TYR A 5 -7.44 13.21 -5.59
CA TYR A 5 -7.31 13.94 -4.33
C TYR A 5 -7.79 15.39 -4.40
N GLY A 6 -8.60 15.74 -5.42
CA GLY A 6 -9.23 17.07 -5.50
C GLY A 6 -8.26 18.26 -5.57
N GLY A 7 -6.99 18.03 -5.95
CA GLY A 7 -5.95 19.05 -6.02
C GLY A 7 -5.09 19.16 -4.76
N THR A 8 -5.42 18.44 -3.68
CA THR A 8 -4.59 18.39 -2.47
C THR A 8 -3.33 17.57 -2.66
N GLY A 9 -3.43 16.42 -3.33
CA GLY A 9 -2.28 15.57 -3.69
C GLY A 9 -1.77 15.87 -5.08
N ARG A 10 -0.45 15.80 -5.27
CA ARG A 10 0.19 15.99 -6.57
C ARG A 10 -0.19 14.86 -7.53
N HIS A 11 -0.21 15.15 -8.83
CA HIS A 11 -0.68 14.22 -9.85
C HIS A 11 0.34 14.06 -10.98
N GLY A 12 0.75 12.83 -11.30
CA GLY A 12 1.72 12.53 -12.37
C GLY A 12 1.19 12.64 -13.81
N GLY A 13 -0.08 13.01 -13.98
CA GLY A 13 -0.73 13.24 -15.28
C GLY A 13 -1.38 12.01 -15.93
N GLY A 14 -1.02 10.80 -15.52
CA GLY A 14 -1.61 9.56 -16.03
C GLY A 14 -3.09 9.38 -15.66
N ALA A 15 -3.96 9.09 -16.64
CA ALA A 15 -5.36 8.74 -16.40
C ALA A 15 -5.52 7.30 -15.89
N PHE A 16 -6.60 7.02 -15.13
CA PHE A 16 -6.88 5.68 -14.62
C PHE A 16 -7.71 4.82 -15.57
N SER A 17 -8.92 5.26 -15.93
CA SER A 17 -9.93 4.46 -16.65
C SER A 17 -9.49 3.98 -18.04
N GLY A 18 -10.01 2.82 -18.47
CA GLY A 18 -9.71 2.21 -19.79
C GLY A 18 -8.37 1.47 -19.91
N LYS A 19 -7.49 1.60 -18.93
CA LYS A 19 -6.18 0.90 -18.89
C LYS A 19 -6.27 -0.48 -18.23
N ASP A 20 -5.42 -1.42 -18.59
CA ASP A 20 -5.22 -2.64 -17.80
C ASP A 20 -4.17 -2.42 -16.69
N PRO A 21 -4.08 -3.31 -15.67
CA PRO A 21 -3.19 -3.10 -14.52
C PRO A 21 -1.69 -3.05 -14.83
N SER A 22 -1.23 -3.48 -16.02
CA SER A 22 0.17 -3.31 -16.44
C SER A 22 0.55 -1.84 -16.63
N LYS A 23 -0.43 -0.94 -16.79
CA LYS A 23 -0.18 0.50 -16.94
C LYS A 23 -0.01 1.11 -15.56
N VAL A 24 1.24 1.46 -15.25
CA VAL A 24 1.66 2.01 -13.95
C VAL A 24 0.92 3.28 -13.56
N ASP A 25 0.39 4.03 -14.54
CA ASP A 25 -0.51 5.17 -14.28
C ASP A 25 -1.67 4.81 -13.33
N ARG A 26 -2.19 3.58 -13.42
CA ARG A 26 -3.23 3.08 -12.52
C ARG A 26 -2.64 2.30 -11.37
N SER A 27 -1.86 1.26 -11.66
CA SER A 27 -1.41 0.31 -10.62
C SER A 27 -0.52 0.97 -9.58
N ALA A 28 0.45 1.80 -10.00
CA ALA A 28 1.31 2.52 -9.07
C ALA A 28 0.55 3.61 -8.31
N ALA A 29 -0.43 4.28 -8.93
CA ALA A 29 -1.29 5.22 -8.21
C ALA A 29 -2.10 4.55 -7.09
N TYR A 30 -2.64 3.35 -7.34
CA TYR A 30 -3.32 2.56 -6.33
C TYR A 30 -2.36 2.09 -5.23
N MET A 31 -1.14 1.71 -5.60
CA MET A 31 -0.10 1.36 -4.62
C MET A 31 0.30 2.56 -3.76
N GLY A 32 0.46 3.74 -4.35
CA GLY A 32 0.75 4.98 -3.60
C GLY A 32 -0.34 5.31 -2.60
N ARG A 33 -1.61 5.17 -3.00
CA ARG A 33 -2.75 5.30 -2.09
C ARG A 33 -2.66 4.30 -0.94
N TYR A 34 -2.40 3.03 -1.25
CA TYR A 34 -2.28 1.96 -0.28
C TYR A 34 -1.18 2.25 0.74
N VAL A 35 0.02 2.62 0.29
CA VAL A 35 1.14 2.96 1.17
C VAL A 35 0.83 4.19 2.01
N ALA A 36 0.39 5.30 1.41
CA ALA A 36 0.09 6.54 2.13
C ALA A 36 -0.98 6.33 3.23
N LYS A 37 -2.03 5.55 2.93
CA LYS A 37 -3.06 5.20 3.90
C LYS A 37 -2.47 4.40 5.07
N ASN A 38 -1.59 3.43 4.81
CA ASN A 38 -0.96 2.63 5.86
C ASN A 38 0.00 3.46 6.73
N VAL A 39 0.77 4.38 6.15
CA VAL A 39 1.64 5.29 6.91
C VAL A 39 0.82 6.14 7.89
N VAL A 40 -0.30 6.72 7.42
CA VAL A 40 -1.18 7.53 8.27
C VAL A 40 -1.91 6.68 9.31
N ALA A 41 -2.43 5.52 8.92
CA ALA A 41 -3.13 4.61 9.83
C ALA A 41 -2.22 4.06 10.94
N ALA A 42 -0.93 3.87 10.65
CA ALA A 42 0.08 3.47 11.64
C ALA A 42 0.47 4.61 12.59
N GLY A 43 -0.04 5.84 12.38
CA GLY A 43 0.31 7.00 13.18
C GLY A 43 1.74 7.49 12.97
N LEU A 44 2.36 7.15 11.84
CA LEU A 44 3.72 7.60 11.51
C LEU A 44 3.75 9.04 10.99
N ALA A 45 2.64 9.51 10.41
CA ALA A 45 2.44 10.89 9.98
C ALA A 45 0.94 11.22 9.88
N ASP A 46 0.57 12.50 9.95
CA ASP A 46 -0.83 12.92 9.73
C ASP A 46 -1.20 12.99 8.24
N LYS A 47 -0.20 13.21 7.38
CA LYS A 47 -0.32 13.26 5.93
C LYS A 47 0.86 12.53 5.29
N CYS A 48 0.60 11.83 4.19
CA CYS A 48 1.62 11.13 3.43
C CYS A 48 1.27 11.20 1.93
N GLU A 49 2.28 11.50 1.11
CA GLU A 49 2.24 11.40 -0.34
C GLU A 49 3.36 10.47 -0.80
N VAL A 50 3.08 9.65 -1.81
CA VAL A 50 4.07 8.76 -2.43
C VAL A 50 4.13 9.06 -3.92
N GLN A 51 5.32 9.35 -4.41
CA GLN A 51 5.60 9.59 -5.81
C GLN A 51 6.39 8.42 -6.39
N PHE A 52 6.11 8.08 -7.65
CA PHE A 52 6.85 7.07 -8.40
C PHE A 52 7.28 7.62 -9.76
N ALA A 53 8.44 7.20 -10.23
CA ALA A 53 8.84 7.31 -11.63
C ALA A 53 9.18 5.92 -12.18
N TYR A 54 8.72 5.61 -13.39
CA TYR A 54 9.01 4.34 -14.06
C TYR A 54 9.60 4.61 -15.45
N ALA A 55 10.50 3.73 -15.87
CA ALA A 55 10.96 3.64 -17.26
C ALA A 55 10.28 2.45 -17.94
N ILE A 56 9.83 2.64 -19.19
CA ILE A 56 9.16 1.57 -19.94
C ILE A 56 10.10 0.36 -20.10
N GLY A 57 9.59 -0.84 -19.78
CA GLY A 57 10.37 -2.08 -19.85
C GLY A 57 11.29 -2.34 -18.66
N PHE A 58 11.38 -1.43 -17.69
CA PHE A 58 12.14 -1.64 -16.45
C PHE A 58 11.19 -2.05 -15.31
N PRO A 59 11.45 -3.17 -14.60
CA PRO A 59 10.50 -3.71 -13.63
C PRO A 59 10.44 -2.92 -12.32
N GLU A 60 11.54 -2.28 -11.92
CA GLU A 60 11.58 -1.45 -10.72
C GLU A 60 11.25 0.00 -11.05
N PRO A 61 10.73 0.80 -10.10
CA PRO A 61 10.68 2.23 -10.27
C PRO A 61 12.10 2.81 -10.38
N VAL A 62 12.26 3.83 -11.23
CA VAL A 62 13.48 4.65 -11.31
C VAL A 62 13.62 5.51 -10.05
N SER A 63 12.50 5.93 -9.47
CA SER A 63 12.48 6.59 -8.16
C SER A 63 11.17 6.32 -7.41
N VAL A 64 11.29 6.30 -6.09
CA VAL A 64 10.18 6.34 -5.13
C VAL A 64 10.50 7.45 -4.13
N LEU A 65 9.56 8.35 -3.89
CA LEU A 65 9.70 9.41 -2.88
C LEU A 65 8.50 9.34 -1.95
N VAL A 66 8.76 9.33 -0.65
CA VAL A 66 7.75 9.46 0.40
C VAL A 66 7.82 10.88 0.92
N GLU A 67 6.70 11.56 1.10
CA GLU A 67 6.63 12.92 1.65
C GLU A 67 5.58 12.97 2.76
N THR A 68 5.96 13.47 3.93
CA THR A 68 5.08 13.56 5.11
C THR A 68 4.69 15.00 5.46
N PHE A 69 5.14 15.98 4.67
CA PHE A 69 4.82 17.40 4.79
C PHE A 69 5.13 17.97 6.19
N GLY A 70 6.19 17.48 6.84
CA GLY A 70 6.56 17.86 8.19
C GLY A 70 5.64 17.33 9.30
N THR A 71 4.72 16.41 8.98
CA THR A 71 3.79 15.82 9.96
C THR A 71 4.26 14.46 10.50
N GLY A 72 5.50 14.07 10.20
CA GLY A 72 6.08 12.81 10.67
C GLY A 72 6.30 12.79 12.18
N GLN A 73 5.94 11.68 12.82
CA GLN A 73 6.17 11.42 14.25
C GLN A 73 7.54 10.78 14.53
N VAL A 74 8.25 10.39 13.46
CA VAL A 74 9.60 9.84 13.45
C VAL A 74 10.40 10.48 12.31
N PRO A 75 11.74 10.36 12.29
CA PRO A 75 12.55 10.89 11.20
C PRO A 75 12.07 10.40 9.84
N HIS A 76 12.10 11.30 8.87
CA HIS A 76 11.60 11.05 7.51
C HIS A 76 12.26 9.83 6.87
N GLU A 77 13.58 9.72 7.02
CA GLU A 77 14.41 8.65 6.48
C GLU A 77 14.00 7.28 7.05
N ALA A 78 13.50 7.24 8.29
CA ALA A 78 13.01 6.00 8.90
C ALA A 78 11.68 5.55 8.27
N ILE A 79 10.78 6.50 7.96
CA ILE A 79 9.52 6.21 7.26
C ILE A 79 9.80 5.75 5.84
N GLU A 80 10.66 6.47 5.12
CA GLU A 80 11.06 6.13 3.75
C GLU A 80 11.68 4.73 3.69
N LYS A 81 12.66 4.45 4.56
CA LYS A 81 13.29 3.13 4.66
C LYS A 81 12.26 2.03 4.94
N ALA A 82 11.38 2.23 5.92
CA ALA A 82 10.35 1.24 6.24
C ALA A 82 9.42 0.98 5.04
N VAL A 83 9.00 2.02 4.32
CA VAL A 83 8.16 1.88 3.11
C VAL A 83 8.88 1.06 2.03
N LEU A 84 10.16 1.34 1.78
CA LEU A 84 10.96 0.63 0.78
C LEU A 84 11.29 -0.82 1.16
N GLU A 85 11.38 -1.13 2.45
CA GLU A 85 11.62 -2.49 2.95
C GLU A 85 10.36 -3.35 2.96
N ILE A 86 9.21 -2.76 3.29
CA ILE A 86 7.94 -3.49 3.45
C ILE A 86 7.24 -3.71 2.10
N PHE A 87 7.28 -2.71 1.23
CA PHE A 87 6.49 -2.72 0.00
C PHE A 87 7.36 -2.94 -1.24
N SER A 88 6.90 -3.83 -2.11
CA SER A 88 7.46 -3.95 -3.45
C SER A 88 6.69 -3.08 -4.44
N PHE A 89 7.45 -2.31 -5.22
CA PHE A 89 6.90 -1.40 -6.25
C PHE A 89 7.03 -1.96 -7.67
N LYS A 90 7.38 -3.24 -7.83
CA LYS A 90 7.30 -3.90 -9.14
C LYS A 90 5.85 -3.96 -9.60
N PRO A 91 5.51 -3.59 -10.85
CA PRO A 91 4.14 -3.66 -11.34
C PRO A 91 3.50 -5.04 -11.15
N ALA A 92 4.24 -6.12 -11.38
CA ALA A 92 3.77 -7.49 -11.16
C ALA A 92 3.37 -7.76 -9.70
N ASN A 93 4.16 -7.26 -8.75
CA ASN A 93 3.91 -7.42 -7.32
C ASN A 93 2.72 -6.57 -6.87
N ILE A 94 2.59 -5.35 -7.38
CA ILE A 94 1.44 -4.47 -7.14
C ILE A 94 0.15 -5.14 -7.63
N ILE A 95 0.15 -5.66 -8.86
CA ILE A 95 -1.01 -6.34 -9.45
C ILE A 95 -1.43 -7.53 -8.60
N LYS A 96 -0.46 -8.32 -8.11
CA LYS A 96 -0.69 -9.49 -7.25
C LYS A 96 -1.24 -9.07 -5.88
N LEU A 97 -0.56 -8.14 -5.21
CA LEU A 97 -0.89 -7.67 -3.86
C LEU A 97 -2.32 -7.10 -3.80
N LEU A 98 -2.66 -6.20 -4.72
CA LEU A 98 -3.96 -5.54 -4.76
C LEU A 98 -5.03 -6.36 -5.50
N ASN A 99 -4.64 -7.52 -6.04
CA ASN A 99 -5.45 -8.40 -6.87
C ASN A 99 -6.17 -7.59 -7.97
N LEU A 100 -5.43 -6.98 -8.91
CA LEU A 100 -5.98 -6.00 -9.86
C LEU A 100 -6.56 -6.60 -11.15
N LEU A 101 -6.32 -7.90 -11.41
CA LEU A 101 -6.80 -8.59 -12.61
C LEU A 101 -8.31 -8.89 -12.57
N ARG A 102 -8.94 -8.81 -11.39
CA ARG A 102 -10.39 -8.95 -11.25
C ARG A 102 -11.14 -7.78 -11.92
N PRO A 103 -12.36 -8.01 -12.44
CA PRO A 103 -13.14 -7.00 -13.13
C PRO A 103 -13.87 -6.05 -12.17
N ILE A 104 -13.11 -5.27 -11.39
CA ILE A 104 -13.64 -4.35 -10.35
C ILE A 104 -13.68 -2.88 -10.79
N HIS A 105 -13.02 -2.54 -11.90
CA HIS A 105 -12.73 -1.15 -12.26
C HIS A 105 -13.97 -0.34 -12.67
N SER A 106 -15.09 -0.98 -13.02
CA SER A 106 -16.35 -0.29 -13.31
C SER A 106 -16.95 0.41 -12.09
N LYS A 107 -16.64 -0.06 -10.87
CA LYS A 107 -17.13 0.56 -9.63
C LYS A 107 -16.41 1.87 -9.30
N THR A 108 -15.22 2.06 -9.85
CA THR A 108 -14.37 3.23 -9.59
C THR A 108 -14.50 4.33 -10.63
N THR A 109 -15.27 4.13 -11.71
CA THR A 109 -15.37 5.08 -12.83
C THR A 109 -16.11 6.38 -12.49
N ASN A 110 -16.90 6.39 -11.42
CA ASN A 110 -17.65 7.56 -10.97
C ASN A 110 -17.30 7.88 -9.51
N TYR A 111 -17.34 9.16 -9.16
CA TYR A 111 -17.14 9.65 -7.78
C TYR A 111 -15.78 9.31 -7.17
N GLY A 112 -14.72 9.27 -7.99
CA GLY A 112 -13.35 9.04 -7.52
C GLY A 112 -12.94 7.57 -7.43
N HIS A 113 -11.64 7.33 -7.47
CA HIS A 113 -11.05 5.99 -7.34
C HIS A 113 -10.67 5.64 -5.89
N PHE A 114 -10.63 6.63 -4.99
CA PHE A 114 -10.11 6.49 -3.63
C PHE A 114 -11.13 6.94 -2.59
N GLY A 115 -10.99 6.40 -1.38
CA GLY A 115 -11.74 6.89 -0.21
C GLY A 115 -13.21 6.48 -0.13
N LYS A 116 -13.67 5.53 -0.96
CA LYS A 116 -15.02 4.96 -0.80
C LYS A 116 -15.03 3.81 0.21
N THR A 117 -16.14 3.69 0.92
CA THR A 117 -16.42 2.59 1.84
C THR A 117 -16.56 1.28 1.07
N GLY A 118 -15.74 0.27 1.37
CA GLY A 118 -15.77 -1.04 0.71
C GLY A 118 -14.95 -1.14 -0.58
N ASP A 119 -14.24 -0.09 -0.97
CA ASP A 119 -13.35 -0.12 -2.13
C ASP A 119 -12.03 -0.88 -1.84
N LEU A 120 -11.25 -1.08 -2.90
CA LEU A 120 -9.89 -1.66 -2.91
C LEU A 120 -9.05 -1.24 -1.71
N ASP A 121 -9.17 0.00 -1.25
CA ASP A 121 -8.44 0.59 -0.13
C ASP A 121 -8.82 0.02 1.25
N THR A 122 -10.06 -0.46 1.42
CA THR A 122 -10.58 -1.01 2.69
C THR A 122 -10.60 -2.52 2.70
N ALA A 123 -10.95 -3.15 1.57
CA ALA A 123 -11.06 -4.59 1.49
C ALA A 123 -9.71 -5.32 1.31
N THR A 124 -8.60 -4.63 0.99
CA THR A 124 -7.34 -5.36 0.72
C THR A 124 -6.43 -5.53 1.92
N LEU A 125 -6.48 -4.70 2.96
CA LEU A 125 -5.76 -5.02 4.19
C LEU A 125 -6.59 -5.98 5.03
N ASP A 126 -7.84 -5.64 5.36
CA ASP A 126 -8.69 -6.47 6.21
C ASP A 126 -9.04 -7.82 5.57
N ALA A 127 -9.32 -7.89 4.25
CA ALA A 127 -9.56 -9.18 3.61
C ALA A 127 -8.27 -9.95 3.29
N PHE A 128 -7.09 -9.32 3.24
CA PHE A 128 -5.82 -10.04 3.14
C PHE A 128 -5.36 -10.53 4.52
N ILE A 129 -5.64 -9.76 5.58
CA ILE A 129 -5.57 -10.16 7.00
C ILE A 129 -6.48 -11.37 7.22
N GLN A 130 -7.78 -11.25 6.89
CA GLN A 130 -8.76 -12.32 7.06
C GLN A 130 -8.45 -13.53 6.17
N ALA A 131 -8.19 -13.34 4.87
CA ALA A 131 -7.92 -14.47 3.98
C ALA A 131 -6.63 -15.20 4.33
N SER A 132 -5.67 -14.54 4.98
CA SER A 132 -4.45 -15.18 5.42
C SER A 132 -4.58 -15.84 6.79
N ALA A 133 -5.28 -15.21 7.74
CA ALA A 133 -5.66 -15.83 9.01
C ALA A 133 -6.52 -17.10 8.78
N ASP A 134 -7.47 -17.04 7.85
CA ASP A 134 -8.31 -18.18 7.44
C ASP A 134 -7.50 -19.30 6.75
N ARG A 135 -6.35 -18.97 6.13
CA ARG A 135 -5.47 -19.96 5.47
C ARG A 135 -4.51 -20.62 6.45
N GLU A 136 -4.02 -19.87 7.43
CA GLU A 136 -3.26 -20.41 8.57
C GLU A 136 -4.14 -21.35 9.43
N ALA A 137 -5.38 -20.95 9.70
CA ALA A 137 -6.35 -21.79 10.41
C ALA A 137 -6.71 -23.09 9.67
N ARG A 138 -6.53 -23.14 8.34
CA ARG A 138 -6.79 -24.33 7.50
C ARG A 138 -5.55 -25.21 7.26
N GLY A 139 -4.38 -24.85 7.80
CA GLY A 139 -3.17 -25.68 7.71
C GLY A 139 -2.64 -25.90 6.29
N SER A 140 -3.10 -25.16 5.29
CA SER A 140 -2.64 -25.29 3.90
C SER A 140 -1.48 -24.33 3.65
N THR A 141 -0.25 -24.81 3.73
CA THR A 141 0.94 -24.05 3.31
C THR A 141 1.02 -24.02 1.78
N PRO A 142 1.07 -22.84 1.14
CA PRO A 142 1.46 -22.78 -0.26
C PRO A 142 2.97 -22.91 -0.35
N HIS A 143 3.46 -23.72 -1.29
CA HIS A 143 4.81 -23.56 -1.83
C HIS A 143 4.86 -22.26 -2.66
N TYR A 144 4.95 -21.11 -1.99
CA TYR A 144 5.53 -19.88 -2.54
C TYR A 144 5.86 -18.93 -1.37
N GLU A 145 7.12 -18.53 -1.27
CA GLU A 145 7.65 -17.66 -0.21
C GLU A 145 7.07 -16.24 -0.30
N VAL A 146 5.96 -15.99 0.40
CA VAL A 146 5.81 -14.89 1.38
C VAL A 146 4.47 -15.13 2.09
N GLY A 147 4.55 -15.72 3.27
CA GLY A 147 3.40 -16.04 4.12
C GLY A 147 2.90 -14.84 4.91
N TRP A 148 1.78 -14.95 5.59
CA TRP A 148 1.24 -13.85 6.39
C TRP A 148 2.00 -13.65 7.71
N ASN A 149 2.57 -14.73 8.24
CA ASN A 149 3.68 -14.67 9.19
C ASN A 149 4.89 -13.88 8.66
N ASP A 150 5.13 -13.80 7.33
CA ASP A 150 6.14 -12.90 6.75
C ASP A 150 5.66 -11.44 6.76
N CYS A 151 4.45 -11.07 6.32
CA CYS A 151 4.06 -9.65 6.36
C CYS A 151 4.05 -9.03 7.77
N ARG A 152 3.68 -9.82 8.80
CA ARG A 152 3.72 -9.40 10.21
C ARG A 152 5.15 -9.25 10.72
N SER A 153 6.04 -10.18 10.38
CA SER A 153 7.45 -10.09 10.74
C SER A 153 8.20 -9.05 9.90
N TYR A 154 7.90 -8.85 8.61
CA TYR A 154 8.50 -7.79 7.78
C TYR A 154 8.08 -6.38 8.21
N THR A 155 6.82 -6.18 8.63
CA THR A 155 6.38 -4.87 9.12
C THR A 155 6.98 -4.58 10.49
N ILE A 156 6.98 -5.55 11.41
CA ILE A 156 7.52 -5.36 12.77
C ILE A 156 9.07 -5.39 12.77
N GLU A 157 9.72 -6.33 12.09
CA GLU A 157 11.18 -6.34 11.89
C GLU A 157 11.64 -5.17 11.04
N GLY A 158 10.93 -4.78 9.98
CA GLY A 158 11.28 -3.61 9.16
C GLY A 158 11.21 -2.32 10.00
N LEU A 159 10.12 -2.13 10.76
CA LEU A 159 10.02 -1.01 11.71
C LEU A 159 11.07 -1.12 12.84
N SER A 160 11.41 -2.33 13.30
CA SER A 160 12.47 -2.56 14.29
C SER A 160 13.88 -2.29 13.73
N ARG A 161 14.17 -2.69 12.49
CA ARG A 161 15.43 -2.47 11.75
C ARG A 161 15.58 -1.03 11.29
N ALA A 162 14.47 -0.31 11.14
CA ALA A 162 14.42 1.14 10.91
C ALA A 162 14.45 1.96 12.21
N GLY A 163 14.53 1.32 13.39
CA GLY A 163 14.66 2.02 14.68
C GLY A 163 13.37 2.66 15.21
N VAL A 164 12.20 2.30 14.65
CA VAL A 164 10.87 2.86 14.99
C VAL A 164 9.95 1.83 15.64
N GLY A 165 10.54 0.82 16.29
CA GLY A 165 9.84 -0.35 16.87
C GLY A 165 8.77 -0.02 17.93
N SER A 166 8.80 1.15 18.57
CA SER A 166 7.75 1.58 19.51
C SER A 166 6.39 1.81 18.83
N TYR A 167 6.38 2.09 17.51
CA TYR A 167 5.15 2.25 16.71
C TYR A 167 4.64 0.92 16.14
N ALA A 168 5.49 -0.12 16.09
CA ALA A 168 5.09 -1.47 15.72
C ALA A 168 4.04 -2.06 16.69
N ALA A 169 4.13 -1.71 17.98
CA ALA A 169 3.17 -2.11 19.00
C ALA A 169 1.77 -1.49 18.79
N ARG A 170 1.66 -0.29 18.19
CA ARG A 170 0.35 0.33 17.87
C ARG A 170 -0.31 -0.30 16.65
N LEU A 171 0.47 -0.73 15.67
CA LEU A 171 0.00 -1.59 14.57
C LEU A 171 -0.51 -2.94 15.07
N GLN A 172 0.11 -3.47 16.14
CA GLN A 172 -0.30 -4.71 16.80
C GLN A 172 -1.66 -4.58 17.50
N VAL A 173 -1.95 -3.42 18.11
CA VAL A 173 -3.24 -3.11 18.77
C VAL A 173 -4.36 -2.87 17.75
N LEU A 174 -4.10 -2.11 16.68
CA LEU A 174 -5.08 -1.90 15.59
C LEU A 174 -5.45 -3.21 14.86
N CYS A 175 -4.53 -4.17 14.81
CA CYS A 175 -4.81 -5.52 14.30
C CYS A 175 -5.54 -6.44 15.30
N SER A 176 -5.46 -6.19 16.61
CA SER A 176 -6.13 -7.03 17.63
C SER A 176 -7.55 -6.57 17.98
N GLU A 177 -7.89 -5.30 17.75
CA GLU A 177 -9.23 -4.73 17.98
C GLU A 177 -10.22 -4.99 16.82
N LEU A 178 -9.79 -5.74 15.80
CA LEU A 178 -10.60 -6.17 14.64
C LEU A 178 -10.82 -7.70 14.58
N LEU A 179 -10.57 -8.42 15.69
CA LEU A 179 -11.07 -9.78 15.95
C LEU A 179 -12.46 -9.72 16.59
#